data_AF-A0A950KHL8-F1
#
_entry.id   AF-A0A950KHL8-F1
#
_cell.length_a   1.000
_cell.length_b   1.000
_cell.length_c   1.000
_cell.angle_alpha   90.00
_cell.angle_beta   90.00
_cell.angle_gamma   90.00
#
_symmetry.space_group_name_H-M   'P 1'
#
loop_
_entity.id
_entity.type
_entity.pdbx_description
1 polymer ?
#
loop_
_entity_poly.entity_id
_entity_poly.type
_entity_poly.pdbx_seq_one_letter_code
_entity_poly.pdbx_strand_id
1 'polypeptide(L)' 'MIQPHVPVMLDEMVAALQPRDGEVYVDGTFGAGGYSRAILASAHCRVYALDRDPDTRAFA' A
#
# COMPACT_ATOMS: atom_id res chain seq x y z
N MET A 1 -12.62 14.13 -16.74
CA MET A 1 -11.58 14.05 -15.71
C MET A 1 -11.76 12.73 -14.99
N ILE A 2 -10.74 11.88 -14.98
CA ILE A 2 -10.80 10.62 -14.23
C ILE A 2 -10.55 10.99 -12.76
N GLN A 3 -11.46 10.59 -11.87
CA GLN A 3 -11.31 10.83 -10.45
C GLN A 3 -10.16 9.95 -9.92
N PRO A 4 -9.24 10.48 -9.08
CA PRO A 4 -8.16 9.67 -8.52
C PRO A 4 -8.74 8.49 -7.77
N HIS A 5 -8.17 7.30 -7.93
CA HIS A 5 -8.59 6.12 -7.18
C HIS A 5 -8.41 6.37 -5.68
N VAL A 6 -9.50 6.25 -4.91
CA VAL A 6 -9.47 6.34 -3.44
C VAL A 6 -9.47 4.92 -2.87
N PRO A 7 -8.43 4.50 -2.11
CA PRO A 7 -8.41 3.18 -1.50
C PRO A 7 -9.56 3.01 -0.47
N VAL A 8 -10.15 1.82 -0.45
CA VAL A 8 -11.28 1.50 0.42
C VAL A 8 -10.80 1.28 1.85
N MET A 9 -11.42 1.93 2.84
CA MET A 9 -11.06 1.75 4.26
C MET A 9 -9.55 1.94 4.56
N LEU A 10 -8.92 2.94 3.93
CA LEU A 10 -7.48 3.17 4.06
C LEU A 10 -7.08 3.43 5.52
N ASP A 11 -7.81 4.32 6.19
CA ASP A 11 -7.51 4.75 7.55
C ASP A 11 -7.71 3.60 8.55
N GLU A 12 -8.80 2.83 8.40
CA GLU A 12 -9.08 1.67 9.24
C GLU A 12 -8.03 0.57 9.05
N MET A 13 -7.59 0.35 7.81
CA MET A 13 -6.55 -0.63 7.51
C MET A 13 -5.21 -0.25 8.16
N VAL A 14 -4.78 1.01 8.04
CA VAL A 14 -3.54 1.49 8.68
C VAL A 14 -3.65 1.42 10.21
N ALA A 15 -4.79 1.82 10.77
CA ALA A 15 -5.02 1.78 12.21
C ALA A 15 -5.02 0.35 12.76
N ALA A 16 -5.55 -0.62 12.00
CA ALA A 16 -5.54 -2.03 12.38
C ALA A 16 -4.15 -2.67 12.23
N LEU A 17 -3.42 -2.33 11.17
CA LEU A 17 -2.10 -2.89 10.88
C LEU A 17 -1.03 -2.38 11.84
N GLN A 18 -1.16 -1.13 12.32
CA GLN A 18 -0.22 -0.45 13.20
C GLN A 18 1.25 -0.55 12.73
N PRO A 19 1.61 0.02 11.57
CA PRO A 19 2.97 -0.07 11.04
C PRO A 19 4.04 0.39 12.04
N ARG A 20 5.19 -0.29 12.07
CA ARG A 20 6.31 -0.02 13.00
C ARG A 20 7.64 0.05 12.28
N ASP A 21 8.54 0.86 12.84
CA ASP A 21 9.87 1.03 12.32
C ASP A 21 10.65 -0.29 12.30
N GLY A 22 11.37 -0.53 11.20
CA GLY A 22 12.19 -1.72 11.00
C GLY A 22 11.43 -2.98 10.58
N GLU A 23 10.09 -2.99 10.66
CA GLU A 23 9.27 -4.12 10.24
C GLU A 23 9.20 -4.27 8.71
N VAL A 24 8.70 -5.43 8.29
CA VAL A 24 8.51 -5.80 6.89
C VAL A 24 7.05 -6.20 6.69
N TYR A 25 6.41 -5.56 5.72
CA TYR A 25 5.02 -5.83 5.34
C TYR A 25 4.94 -6.42 3.94
N VAL A 26 3.83 -7.11 3.68
CA VAL A 26 3.49 -7.64 2.37
C VAL A 26 2.15 -7.05 1.94
N ASP A 27 2.14 -6.34 0.83
CA ASP A 27 0.91 -5.92 0.13
C ASP A 27 0.64 -6.95 -0.97
N GLY A 28 -0.28 -7.87 -0.71
CA GLY A 28 -0.55 -9.00 -1.61
C GLY A 28 -1.38 -8.65 -2.85
N THR A 29 -1.86 -7.40 -2.96
CA THR A 29 -2.80 -6.95 -4.00
C THR A 29 -2.51 -5.48 -4.35
N PHE A 30 -1.29 -5.22 -4.78
CA PHE A 30 -0.72 -3.87 -4.91
C PHE A 30 -1.62 -2.89 -5.67
N GLY A 31 -2.19 -3.30 -6.80
CA GLY A 31 -3.03 -2.45 -7.64
C GLY A 31 -2.35 -1.12 -8.00
N ALA A 32 -2.96 0.00 -7.61
CA ALA A 32 -2.39 1.34 -7.80
C ALA A 32 -1.45 1.79 -6.67
N GLY A 33 -1.17 0.95 -5.66
CA GLY A 33 -0.22 1.19 -4.57
C GLY A 33 -0.73 2.04 -3.41
N GLY A 34 -2.04 2.23 -3.28
CA GLY A 34 -2.64 3.09 -2.25
C GLY A 34 -2.26 2.68 -0.82
N TYR A 35 -2.43 1.41 -0.48
CA TYR A 35 -2.10 0.88 0.86
C TYR A 35 -0.59 0.83 1.11
N SER A 36 0.20 0.35 0.14
CA SER A 36 1.66 0.36 0.22
C SER A 36 2.23 1.75 0.57
N ARG A 37 1.73 2.82 -0.08
CA ARG A 37 2.16 4.19 0.24
C ARG A 37 1.74 4.62 1.64
N ALA A 38 0.54 4.27 2.08
CA ALA A 38 0.06 4.60 3.42
C ALA A 38 0.89 3.88 4.51
N ILE A 39 1.28 2.63 4.29
CA ILE A 39 2.18 1.89 5.20
C ILE A 39 3.54 2.59 5.29
N LEU A 40 4.17 2.88 4.14
CA LEU A 40 5.48 3.54 4.08
C LEU A 40 5.47 4.96 4.65
N ALA A 41 4.35 5.66 4.57
CA ALA A 41 4.18 6.97 5.20
C ALA A 41 3.99 6.89 6.72
N SER A 42 3.56 5.75 7.25
CA SER A 42 3.24 5.57 8.67
C SER A 42 4.45 5.13 9.51
N ALA A 43 5.47 4.50 8.91
CA ALA A 43 6.65 4.02 9.62
C ALA A 43 7.85 3.85 8.68
N HIS A 44 9.07 3.96 9.23
CA HIS A 44 10.31 3.63 8.54
C HIS A 44 10.48 2.10 8.43
N CYS A 45 9.74 1.51 7.48
CA CYS A 45 9.61 0.07 7.28
C CYS A 45 9.92 -0.33 5.82
N ARG A 46 9.75 -1.61 5.51
CA ARG A 46 9.85 -2.15 4.14
C ARG A 46 8.51 -2.76 3.73
N VAL A 47 8.10 -2.58 2.48
CA VAL A 47 6.91 -3.20 1.91
C VAL A 47 7.31 -4.01 0.68
N TYR A 48 6.94 -5.29 0.66
CA TYR A 48 6.97 -6.13 -0.53
C TYR A 48 5.57 -6.16 -1.15
N ALA A 49 5.42 -5.52 -2.29
CA ALA A 49 4.17 -5.45 -3.03
C ALA A 49 4.12 -6.52 -4.12
N LEU A 50 2.97 -7.20 -4.23
CA LEU A 50 2.70 -8.18 -5.27
C LEU A 50 1.42 -7.80 -6.02
N ASP A 51 1.46 -7.96 -7.33
CA ASP A 51 0.26 -8.04 -8.15
C ASP A 51 0.48 -9.04 -9.28
N ARG A 52 -0.61 -9.62 -9.76
CA ARG A 52 -0.60 -10.46 -10.96
C ARG A 52 -0.64 -9.62 -12.23
N ASP A 53 -1.27 -8.44 -12.17
CA ASP A 53 -1.40 -7.55 -13.31
C ASP A 53 -0.06 -6.85 -13.60
N PRO A 54 0.58 -7.11 -14.76
CA PRO A 54 1.86 -6.48 -15.11
C PRO A 54 1.76 -4.96 -15.27
N ASP A 55 0.58 -4.42 -15.57
CA ASP A 55 0.37 -2.98 -15.77
C ASP A 55 0.57 -2.21 -14.46
N THR A 56 0.39 -2.88 -13.31
CA THR A 56 0.59 -2.27 -11.99
C THR A 56 2.04 -1.84 -11.73
N ARG A 57 3.01 -2.38 -12.48
CA ARG A 57 4.42 -1.95 -12.40
C ARG A 57 4.60 -0.47 -12.65
N ALA A 58 3.69 0.19 -13.38
CA ALA A 58 3.73 1.63 -13.61
C ALA A 58 3.50 2.46 -12.32
N PHE A 59 2.94 1.86 -11.26
CA PHE A 59 2.66 2.52 -9.99
C PHE A 59 3.67 2.23 -8.88
N ALA A 60 4.59 1.28 -9.11
CA ALA A 60 5.59 0.82 -8.16
C ALA A 60 6.66 1.88 -7.85
#